data_AF-A0A9X5XPQ6-F1
#
_entry.id   AF-A0A9X5XPQ6-F1
#
_cell.length_a   1.000
_cell.length_b   1.000
_cell.length_c   1.000
_cell.angle_alpha   90.00
_cell.angle_beta   90.00
_cell.angle_gamma   90.00
#
_symmetry.space_group_name_H-M   'P 1'
#
loop_
_entity.id
_entity.type
_entity.pdbx_description
1 polymer ?
#
loop_
_entity_poly.entity_id
_entity_poly.type
_entity_poly.pdbx_seq_one_letter_code
_entity_poly.pdbx_strand_id
1 'polypeptide(L)' 'MLNIYSEFKQWAKESSKWFMDTKDWFKFETENKSFYVFPADNGDTIEIETYEKGGSFVGSSRNLPAVSWAINYTKEMENE' A
#
# COMPACT_ATOMS: atom_id res chain seq x y z
N MET A 1 -0.36 -13.36 -16.42
CA MET A 1 -0.72 -11.96 -16.15
C MET A 1 -0.49 -11.75 -14.67
N LEU A 2 0.29 -10.75 -14.26
CA LEU A 2 0.38 -10.39 -12.84
C LEU A 2 -0.94 -9.73 -12.46
N ASN A 3 -1.51 -10.06 -11.29
CA ASN A 3 -2.67 -9.33 -10.79
C ASN A 3 -2.25 -7.93 -10.35
N ILE A 4 -3.23 -7.02 -10.20
CA ILE A 4 -3.00 -5.61 -9.87
C ILE A 4 -2.18 -5.45 -8.58
N TYR A 5 -2.44 -6.30 -7.59
CA TYR A 5 -1.67 -6.33 -6.36
C TYR A 5 -0.19 -6.65 -6.59
N SER A 6 0.12 -7.65 -7.42
CA SER A 6 1.51 -8.03 -7.73
C SER A 6 2.23 -6.94 -8.53
N GLU A 7 1.54 -6.29 -9.46
CA GLU A 7 2.09 -5.14 -10.20
C GLU A 7 2.41 -3.98 -9.26
N PHE A 8 1.50 -3.65 -8.35
CA PHE A 8 1.71 -2.60 -7.36
C PHE A 8 2.83 -2.96 -6.37
N LYS A 9 2.89 -4.20 -5.89
CA LYS A 9 3.96 -4.68 -5.01
C LYS A 9 5.33 -4.58 -5.69
N GLN A 10 5.43 -4.90 -6.97
CA GLN A 10 6.66 -4.75 -7.73
C GLN A 10 7.08 -3.28 -7.83
N TRP A 11 6.16 -2.40 -8.22
CA TRP A 11 6.43 -0.96 -8.26
C TRP A 11 6.90 -0.43 -6.90
N ALA A 12 6.23 -0.81 -5.82
CA ALA A 12 6.52 -0.36 -4.46
C ALA A 12 7.94 -0.76 -4.03
N LYS A 13 8.32 -2.01 -4.32
CA LYS A 13 9.66 -2.54 -4.04
C LYS A 13 10.76 -1.79 -4.80
N GLU A 14 10.48 -1.32 -6.01
CA GLU A 14 11.45 -0.62 -6.86
C GLU A 14 11.50 0.89 -6.57
N SER A 15 10.40 1.49 -6.10
CA SER A 15 10.22 2.95 -6.08
C SER A 15 10.20 3.57 -4.68
N SER A 16 9.91 2.80 -3.63
CA SER A 16 9.80 3.32 -2.26
C SER A 16 10.92 2.83 -1.36
N LYS A 17 11.57 3.76 -0.66
CA LYS A 17 12.54 3.45 0.41
C LYS A 17 11.87 3.00 1.71
N TRP A 18 10.56 3.21 1.85
CA TRP A 18 9.78 2.89 3.04
C TRP A 18 9.10 1.52 2.96
N PHE A 19 9.26 0.84 1.82
CA PHE A 19 8.65 -0.46 1.54
C PHE A 19 9.22 -1.57 2.43
N MET A 20 8.31 -2.36 2.99
CA MET A 20 8.61 -3.57 3.75
C MET A 20 7.74 -4.72 3.28
N ASP A 21 8.38 -5.81 2.82
CA ASP A 21 7.71 -7.01 2.35
C ASP A 21 7.41 -7.96 3.53
N THR A 22 6.16 -8.38 3.66
CA THR A 22 5.70 -9.34 4.69
C THR A 22 5.09 -10.59 4.07
N LYS A 23 5.50 -10.91 2.83
CA LYS A 23 5.06 -12.04 1.98
C LYS A 23 3.61 -11.91 1.50
N ASP A 24 2.65 -12.04 2.42
CA ASP A 24 1.21 -12.11 2.11
C ASP A 24 0.59 -10.72 1.93
N TRP A 25 1.21 -9.72 2.54
CA TRP A 25 0.94 -8.31 2.36
C TRP A 25 2.27 -7.56 2.23
N PHE A 26 2.23 -6.23 2.14
CA PHE A 26 3.39 -5.40 2.37
C PHE A 26 2.96 -4.11 3.05
N LYS A 27 3.92 -3.35 3.59
CA LYS A 27 3.63 -2.05 4.17
C LYS A 27 4.62 -0.99 3.72
N PHE A 28 4.20 0.26 3.88
CA PHE A 28 5.09 1.41 3.89
C PHE A 28 5.13 1.95 5.32
N GLU A 29 6.33 2.18 5.84
CA GLU A 29 6.50 2.74 7.19
C GLU A 29 7.28 4.05 7.11
N THR A 30 6.58 5.17 7.30
CA THR A 30 7.18 6.51 7.29
C THR A 30 7.57 6.93 8.71
N GLU A 31 8.01 8.18 8.86
CA GLU A 31 8.37 8.73 10.17
C GLU A 31 7.17 8.82 11.12
N ASN A 32 5.97 9.03 10.58
CA ASN A 32 4.76 9.32 11.37
C ASN A 32 3.63 8.31 11.18
N LYS A 33 3.65 7.49 10.12
CA LYS A 33 2.53 6.60 9.78
C LYS A 33 2.99 5.22 9.32
N SER A 34 2.07 4.26 9.38
CA SER A 34 2.21 2.92 8.81
C SER A 34 1.03 2.65 7.87
N PHE A 35 1.35 2.21 6.66
CA PHE A 35 0.38 1.93 5.61
C PHE A 35 0.46 0.46 5.25
N TYR A 36 -0.58 -0.30 5.56
CA TYR A 36 -0.65 -1.74 5.29
C TYR A 36 -1.41 -1.97 4.00
N VAL A 37 -0.82 -2.72 3.07
CA VAL A 37 -1.38 -2.97 1.75
C VAL A 37 -1.72 -4.45 1.58
N PHE A 38 -3.01 -4.71 1.40
CA PHE A 38 -3.57 -6.05 1.30
C PHE A 38 -4.11 -6.33 -0.11
N PRO A 39 -3.96 -7.56 -0.61
CA PRO A 39 -4.72 -8.02 -1.76
C PRO A 39 -6.16 -8.33 -1.34
N ALA A 40 -7.12 -7.85 -2.11
CA ALA A 40 -8.52 -8.27 -2.05
C ALA A 40 -8.98 -8.80 -3.42
N ASP A 41 -10.07 -9.57 -3.45
CA ASP A 41 -10.67 -10.12 -4.67
C ASP A 41 -9.63 -10.85 -5.56
N ASN A 42 -8.88 -11.80 -4.97
CA ASN A 42 -7.78 -12.53 -5.61
C ASN A 42 -6.61 -11.65 -6.12
N GLY A 43 -6.48 -10.44 -5.57
CA GLY A 43 -5.45 -9.47 -5.90
C GLY A 43 -5.81 -8.54 -7.07
N ASP A 44 -7.07 -8.51 -7.47
CA ASP A 44 -7.60 -7.53 -8.42
C ASP A 44 -7.98 -6.20 -7.74
N THR A 45 -8.12 -6.23 -6.41
CA THR A 45 -8.38 -5.05 -5.58
C THR A 45 -7.22 -4.81 -4.63
N ILE A 46 -6.88 -3.53 -4.43
CA ILE A 46 -5.91 -3.10 -3.43
C ILE A 46 -6.68 -2.44 -2.29
N GLU A 47 -6.39 -2.89 -1.08
CA GLU A 47 -6.85 -2.28 0.16
C GLU A 47 -5.66 -1.72 0.92
N ILE A 48 -5.76 -0.46 1.36
CA ILE A 48 -4.72 0.24 2.11
C ILE A 48 -5.31 0.70 3.44
N GLU A 49 -4.76 0.21 4.55
CA GLU A 49 -5.09 0.67 5.89
C GLU A 49 -3.98 1.59 6.41
N THR A 50 -4.37 2.73 6.98
CA THR A 50 -3.46 3.76 7.51
C THR A 50 -3.56 3.82 9.03
N TYR A 51 -2.38 3.85 9.66
CA TYR A 51 -2.23 3.98 11.10
C TYR A 51 -1.22 5.08 11.42
N GLU A 52 -1.44 5.79 12.53
CA GLU A 52 -0.41 6.59 13.19
C GLU A 52 0.70 5.68 13.69
N LYS A 53 1.91 6.22 13.78
CA LYS A 53 3.02 5.51 14.41
C LYS A 53 2.74 5.33 15.90
N GLY A 54 2.65 4.07 16.32
CA GLY A 54 2.15 3.70 17.66
C GLY A 54 0.82 2.92 17.61
N GLY A 55 0.19 2.81 16.44
CA GLY A 55 -0.87 1.83 16.18
C GLY A 55 -2.30 2.36 16.22
N SER A 56 -2.51 3.67 16.33
CA SER A 56 -3.85 4.25 16.23
C SER A 56 -4.34 4.23 14.78
N PHE A 57 -5.50 3.62 14.53
CA PHE A 57 -6.11 3.58 13.21
C PHE A 57 -6.55 4.99 12.77
N VAL A 58 -6.18 5.37 11.54
CA VAL A 58 -6.51 6.66 10.93
C VAL A 58 -7.65 6.50 9.92
N GLY A 59 -7.57 5.46 9.09
CA GLY A 59 -8.56 5.22 8.05
C GLY A 59 -8.15 4.10 7.10
N SER A 60 -9.09 3.63 6.30
CA SER A 60 -8.86 2.66 5.24
C SER A 60 -9.35 3.20 3.91
N SER A 61 -8.68 2.79 2.84
CA SER A 61 -9.04 3.12 1.47
C SER A 61 -8.98 1.85 0.63
N ARG A 62 -10.10 1.52 -0.01
CA ARG A 62 -10.23 0.37 -0.91
C ARG A 62 -10.78 0.87 -2.23
N ASN A 63 -10.07 0.62 -3.31
CA ASN A 63 -10.53 1.04 -4.63
C ASN A 63 -10.33 -0.06 -5.69
N LEU A 64 -11.36 -0.23 -6.52
CA LEU A 64 -11.38 -1.10 -7.69
C LEU A 64 -10.89 -0.31 -8.93
N PRO A 65 -10.30 -0.98 -9.93
CA PRO A 65 -8.92 -1.43 -10.02
C PRO A 65 -8.04 -0.38 -10.73
N ALA A 66 -7.13 0.29 -10.00
CA ALA A 66 -6.12 1.11 -10.65
C ALA A 66 -4.80 1.08 -9.86
N VAL A 67 -3.80 0.38 -10.41
CA VAL A 67 -2.41 0.45 -9.91
C VAL A 67 -1.97 1.92 -9.82
N SER A 68 -2.35 2.75 -10.79
CA SER A 68 -2.07 4.20 -10.78
C SER A 68 -2.68 4.93 -9.59
N TRP A 69 -3.87 4.56 -9.12
CA TRP A 69 -4.47 5.11 -7.91
C TRP A 69 -3.63 4.73 -6.68
N ALA A 70 -3.27 3.46 -6.54
CA ALA A 70 -2.48 2.99 -5.39
C ALA A 70 -1.08 3.66 -5.36
N ILE A 71 -0.46 3.82 -6.53
CA ILE A 71 0.80 4.56 -6.69
C ILE A 71 0.64 6.02 -6.24
N ASN A 72 -0.39 6.73 -6.71
CA ASN A 72 -0.60 8.13 -6.35
C ASN A 72 -0.91 8.27 -4.86
N TYR A 73 -1.76 7.42 -4.31
CA TYR A 73 -2.10 7.40 -2.89
C TYR A 73 -0.86 7.20 -2.02
N THR A 74 -0.01 6.22 -2.34
CA THR A 74 1.26 6.01 -1.63
C THR A 74 2.18 7.22 -1.76
N LYS A 75 2.32 7.81 -2.94
CA LYS A 75 3.17 9.00 -3.12
C LYS A 75 2.69 10.20 -2.33
N GLU A 76 1.38 10.45 -2.28
CA GLU A 76 0.81 11.53 -1.46
C GLU A 76 1.16 11.30 0.02
N MET A 77 0.95 10.08 0.50
CA MET A 77 1.24 9.69 1.88
C MET A 77 2.73 9.73 2.26
N GLU A 78 3.63 9.47 1.32
CA GLU A 78 5.08 9.57 1.55
C GLU A 78 5.61 11.01 1.62
N ASN A 79 4.82 11.98 1.14
CA ASN A 79 5.18 13.40 1.13
C ASN A 79 4.54 14.20 2.28
N GLU A 80 3.72 13.56 3.13
CA GLU A 80 3.19 14.14 4.38
C GLU A 80 4.18 14.04 5.55
#